data_AF-A0A6N6MM57-F1
#
_entry.id   AF-A0A6N6MM57-F1
#
_cell.length_a   1.000
_cell.length_b   1.000
_cell.length_c   1.000
_cell.angle_alpha   90.00
_cell.angle_beta   90.00
_cell.angle_gamma   90.00
#
_symmetry.space_group_name_H-M   'P 1'
#
loop_
_entity.id
_entity.type
_entity.pdbx_description
1 polymer ?
#
loop_
_entity_poly.entity_id
_entity_poly.type
_entity_poly.pdbx_seq_one_letter_code
_entity_poly.pdbx_strand_id
1 'polypeptide(L)' 'MSKISVKLACDGTHSVIQGHEPVVSGLSLDDAENYSTFMRASARVRRTRRLPDALRARGGSAAAGIQLSA' A
#
# COMPACT_ATOMS: atom_id res chain seq x y z
N MET A 1 3.31 -3.55 -10.28
CA MET A 1 2.22 -3.26 -9.31
C MET A 1 1.16 -4.30 -9.62
N SER A 2 0.73 -5.12 -8.67
CA SER A 2 -0.28 -6.15 -8.95
C SER A 2 -1.57 -5.50 -9.45
N LYS A 3 -2.19 -6.06 -10.48
CA LYS A 3 -3.42 -5.55 -11.08
C LYS A 3 -4.53 -5.56 -10.02
N ILE A 4 -5.23 -4.44 -9.85
CA ILE A 4 -6.42 -4.33 -8.97
C ILE A 4 -7.64 -4.21 -9.86
N SER A 5 -8.60 -5.13 -9.71
CA SER A 5 -9.85 -5.19 -10.46
C SER A 5 -11.05 -5.45 -9.58
N VAL A 6 -12.22 -4.99 -10.00
CA VAL A 6 -13.51 -5.32 -9.41
C VAL A 6 -14.14 -6.45 -10.23
N LYS A 7 -14.78 -7.42 -9.56
CA LYS A 7 -15.49 -8.54 -10.20
C LYS A 7 -16.87 -8.70 -9.57
N LEU A 8 -17.90 -8.83 -10.41
CA LEU A 8 -19.26 -9.17 -9.99
C LEU A 8 -19.34 -10.65 -9.57
N ALA A 9 -20.00 -10.92 -8.45
CA ALA A 9 -20.32 -12.25 -7.95
C ALA A 9 -21.75 -12.67 -8.34
N CYS A 10 -22.06 -13.96 -8.21
CA CYS A 10 -23.35 -14.51 -8.59
C CYS A 10 -24.51 -14.05 -7.68
N ASP A 11 -24.21 -13.51 -6.50
CA ASP A 11 -25.17 -13.00 -5.52
C ASP A 11 -25.49 -11.50 -5.69
N GLY A 12 -24.99 -10.88 -6.76
CA GLY A 12 -25.17 -9.45 -7.02
C GLY A 12 -24.20 -8.53 -6.27
N THR A 13 -23.31 -9.09 -5.44
CA THR A 13 -22.24 -8.33 -4.77
C THR A 13 -20.98 -8.27 -5.62
N HIS A 14 -20.00 -7.47 -5.18
CA HIS A 14 -18.73 -7.28 -5.87
C HIS A 14 -17.55 -7.62 -4.96
N SER A 15 -16.49 -8.11 -5.59
CA SER A 15 -15.20 -8.38 -4.95
C SER A 15 -14.09 -7.54 -5.56
N VAL A 16 -13.16 -7.10 -4.73
CA VAL A 16 -11.91 -6.47 -5.19
C VAL A 16 -10.81 -7.53 -5.20
N ILE A 17 -10.24 -7.76 -6.37
CA ILE A 17 -9.18 -8.75 -6.61
C ILE A 17 -7.85 -8.02 -6.82
N GLN A 18 -6.79 -8.50 -6.16
CA GLN A 18 -5.43 -8.05 -6.35
C GLN A 18 -4.57 -9.20 -6.92
N GLY A 19 -4.19 -9.07 -8.19
CA GLY A 19 -3.56 -10.17 -8.93
C GLY A 19 -4.58 -11.28 -9.17
N HIS A 20 -4.46 -12.38 -8.43
CA HIS A 20 -5.38 -13.52 -8.49
C HIS A 20 -6.17 -13.71 -7.18
N GLU A 21 -5.83 -12.95 -6.14
CA GLU A 21 -6.39 -13.14 -4.80
C GLU A 21 -7.52 -12.14 -4.52
N PRO A 22 -8.68 -12.58 -4.02
CA PRO A 22 -9.71 -11.69 -3.51
C PRO A 22 -9.23 -11.05 -2.19
N VAL A 23 -9.29 -9.72 -2.12
CA VAL A 23 -8.90 -8.96 -0.92
C VAL A 23 -10.12 -8.65 -0.05
N VAL A 24 -11.27 -8.43 -0.70
CA VAL A 24 -12.56 -8.18 -0.04
C VAL A 24 -13.69 -8.60 -0.99
N SER A 25 -14.81 -9.05 -0.43
CA SER A 25 -16.01 -9.50 -1.13
C SER A 25 -17.27 -8.98 -0.41
N GLY A 26 -18.43 -9.10 -1.05
CA GLY A 26 -19.70 -8.72 -0.44
C GLY A 26 -19.98 -7.21 -0.49
N LEU A 27 -19.35 -6.49 -1.41
CA LEU A 27 -19.52 -5.04 -1.55
C LEU A 27 -20.61 -4.68 -2.55
N SER A 28 -21.22 -3.51 -2.39
CA SER A 28 -21.91 -2.83 -3.49
C SER A 28 -20.90 -2.49 -4.60
N LEU A 29 -21.39 -2.20 -5.81
CA LEU A 29 -20.50 -1.77 -6.91
C LEU A 29 -19.73 -0.50 -6.52
N ASP A 30 -20.42 0.51 -6.00
CA ASP A 30 -19.84 1.79 -5.60
C ASP A 30 -18.76 1.61 -4.52
N ASP A 31 -19.03 0.78 -3.51
CA ASP A 31 -18.04 0.49 -2.46
C ASP A 31 -16.82 -0.26 -3.01
N ALA A 32 -17.01 -1.20 -3.93
CA ALA A 32 -15.92 -1.93 -4.55
C ALA A 32 -15.03 -1.01 -5.42
N GLU A 33 -15.63 -0.10 -6.17
CA GLU A 33 -14.90 0.89 -6.96
C GLU A 33 -14.11 1.87 -6.07
N ASN A 34 -14.76 2.39 -5.02
CA ASN A 34 -14.14 3.25 -4.02
C ASN A 34 -12.96 2.55 -3.33
N TYR A 35 -13.13 1.30 -2.90
CA TYR A 35 -12.07 0.50 -2.29
C TYR A 35 -10.92 0.25 -3.26
N SER A 36 -11.21 -0.06 -4.53
CA SER A 36 -10.18 -0.27 -5.55
C SER A 36 -9.34 1.01 -5.77
N THR A 37 -9.97 2.18 -5.75
CA THR A 37 -9.33 3.48 -5.87
C THR A 37 -8.45 3.78 -4.67
N PHE A 38 -8.96 3.55 -3.46
CA PHE A 38 -8.19 3.66 -2.22
C PHE A 38 -6.93 2.78 -2.26
N MET A 39 -7.07 1.51 -2.67
CA MET A 39 -5.93 0.58 -2.76
C MET A 39 -4.85 1.10 -3.71
N ARG A 40 -5.23 1.58 -4.90
CA ARG A 40 -4.30 2.15 -5.89
C ARG A 40 -3.59 3.40 -5.33
N ALA A 41 -4.34 4.29 -4.67
CA ALA A 41 -3.79 5.48 -4.04
C ALA A 41 -2.80 5.12 -2.92
N SER A 42 -3.18 4.18 -2.05
CA SER A 42 -2.32 3.71 -0.95
C SER A 42 -1.01 3.10 -1.46
N ALA A 43 -1.06 2.32 -2.55
CA ALA A 43 0.13 1.74 -3.17
C ALA A 43 1.06 2.82 -3.74
N ARG A 44 0.50 3.90 -4.31
CA ARG A 44 1.27 5.06 -4.78
C ARG A 44 1.95 5.78 -3.62
N VAL A 45 1.22 6.05 -2.53
CA VAL A 45 1.77 6.72 -1.34
C VAL A 45 2.89 5.90 -0.68
N ARG A 46 2.74 4.58 -0.58
CA ARG A 46 3.81 3.72 -0.03
C ARG A 46 5.10 3.77 -0.87
N ARG A 47 4.97 3.96 -2.18
CA ARG A 47 6.14 4.14 -3.07
C ARG A 47 6.81 5.50 -2.86
N THR A 48 6.03 6.56 -2.66
CA THR A 48 6.57 7.92 -2.50
C THR A 48 7.11 8.20 -1.09
N ARG A 49 6.62 7.50 -0.07
CA ARG A 49 7.14 7.61 1.32
C ARG A 49 8.45 6.85 1.57
N ARG A 50 8.92 6.02 0.65
CA ARG A 50 10.33 5.62 0.68
C ARG A 50 11.15 6.80 0.18
N LEU A 51 11.63 7.62 1.11
CA LEU A 51 12.74 8.54 0.83
C LEU A 51 13.78 7.76 0.03
N PRO A 52 14.30 8.29 -1.10
CA PRO A 52 15.45 7.73 -1.77
C PRO A 52 16.52 7.37 -0.73
N ASP A 53 17.18 6.22 -0.87
CA ASP A 53 18.16 5.78 0.14
C ASP A 53 19.26 6.85 0.36
N ALA A 54 19.54 7.65 -0.68
CA ALA A 54 20.40 8.83 -0.64
C ALA A 54 19.97 9.91 0.39
N LEU A 55 18.67 10.02 0.71
CA LEU A 55 18.14 10.91 1.74
C LEU A 55 18.07 10.23 3.12
N ARG A 56 18.05 8.89 3.19
CA ARG A 56 18.07 8.14 4.46
C ARG A 56 19.47 8.13 5.09
N ALA A 57 20.53 8.05 4.28
CA ALA A 57 21.92 8.06 4.76
C ALA A 57 22.32 9.37 5.46
N ARG A 58 21.69 10.50 5.11
CA ARG A 58 22.02 11.82 5.69
C ARG A 58 21.48 12.03 7.11
N GLY A 59 20.56 11.17 7.59
CA GLY A 59 19.98 11.24 8.94
C GLY A 59 20.63 10.30 9.96
N GLY A 60 21.49 9.37 9.53
CA GLY A 60 22.11 8.36 10.41
C GLY A 60 23.47 8.74 11.01
N SER A 61 24.05 9.87 10.59
CA SER A 61 25.41 10.27 11.00
C SER A 61 25.48 11.17 12.24
N ALA A 62 24.43 11.19 13.07
CA ALA A 62 24.39 11.96 14.32
C ALA A 62 24.37 11.08 15.60
N ALA A 63 24.52 9.76 15.47
CA ALA A 63 24.46 8.84 16.60
C ALA A 63 25.70 7.91 16.74
N ALA A 64 26.86 8.35 16.27
CA ALA A 64 28.12 7.64 16.48
C ALA A 64 29.17 8.60 17.03
N GLY A 65 29.28 8.71 18.36
CA GLY A 65 30.38 9.45 18.98
C GLY A 65 30.13 9.97 20.39
N ILE A 66 29.71 9.12 21.33
CA ILE A 66 30.08 9.32 22.75
C ILE A 66 30.50 7.96 23.31
N GLN A 67 31.75 7.56 23.07
CA GLN A 67 32.44 6.60 23.93
C GLN A 67 32.91 7.37 25.16
N LEU A 68 32.22 7.17 26.29
CA LEU A 68 32.75 7.49 27.62
C LEU A 68 33.59 6.30 28.07
N SER A 69 34.91 6.49 28.09
CA SER A 69 35.85 5.61 28.78
C SER A 69 35.71 5.81 30.29
N ALA A 70 35.58 4.70 31.02
CA ALA A 70 35.79 4.59 32.46
C ALA A 70 36.89 3.54 32.69
#